data_AF-A0A7V8LL48-F1
#
_entry.id   AF-A0A7V8LL48-F1
#
_cell.length_a   1.000
_cell.length_b   1.000
_cell.length_c   1.000
_cell.angle_alpha   90.00
_cell.angle_beta   90.00
_cell.angle_gamma   90.00
#
_symmetry.space_group_name_H-M   'P 1'
#
loop_
_entity.id
_entity.type
_entity.pdbx_description
1 polymer ?
#
loop_
_entity_poly.entity_id
_entity_poly.type
_entity_poly.pdbx_seq_one_letter_code
_entity_poly.pdbx_strand_id
1 'polypeptide(L)'
;MKNIRILAVAASTAVVGLSACGTSTPTASPVPADSNCVEVAKPSDPHGLIGRDGWPWPACNALSDVTPGVDQKRAQEIVYDARARVFAAKRAISLLASQGNQLAGIVTDSTATVADYRGRISDTRGRIAQDLMNSRLALRGTPPQGFALAYVKGETVHSASPIWTGGGR
;
A
#
# COMPACT_ATOMS: atom_id res chain seq x y z
N MET A 1 63.06 -11.71 -36.95
CA MET A 1 61.64 -12.02 -37.24
C MET A 1 60.77 -10.95 -36.59
N LYS A 2 59.85 -10.36 -37.37
CA LYS A 2 58.62 -9.62 -36.98
C LYS A 2 58.77 -8.33 -36.16
N ASN A 3 58.07 -7.22 -36.41
CA ASN A 3 57.36 -6.63 -37.56
C ASN A 3 56.97 -5.21 -37.09
N ILE A 4 57.13 -4.23 -37.98
CA ILE A 4 56.66 -2.84 -37.88
C ILE A 4 55.13 -2.79 -37.77
N ARG A 5 54.57 -1.96 -36.87
CA ARG A 5 53.27 -1.27 -37.07
C ARG A 5 53.21 0.06 -36.30
N ILE A 6 53.35 1.14 -37.05
CA ILE A 6 52.73 2.45 -36.75
C ILE A 6 51.31 2.38 -37.32
N LEU A 7 50.31 2.83 -36.55
CA LEU A 7 49.04 3.30 -37.09
C LEU A 7 48.37 4.22 -36.06
N ALA A 8 48.46 5.51 -36.33
CA ALA A 8 47.60 6.53 -35.75
C ALA A 8 46.26 6.50 -36.49
N VAL A 9 45.15 6.52 -35.75
CA VAL A 9 43.84 6.96 -36.25
C VAL A 9 43.23 7.84 -35.18
N ALA A 10 43.20 9.14 -35.47
CA ALA A 10 42.29 10.09 -34.86
C ALA A 10 40.91 9.90 -35.52
N ALA A 11 39.86 9.75 -34.72
CA ALA A 11 38.50 10.00 -35.17
C ALA A 11 37.57 10.26 -33.97
N SER A 12 37.29 11.55 -33.80
CA SER A 12 35.95 12.09 -33.56
C SER A 12 35.24 11.72 -32.27
N THR A 13 35.26 12.68 -31.35
CA THR A 13 34.25 12.94 -30.32
C THR A 13 32.84 12.59 -30.80
N ALA A 14 32.33 11.45 -30.36
CA ALA A 14 30.89 11.25 -30.24
C ALA A 14 30.42 12.06 -29.02
N VAL A 15 30.25 13.37 -29.22
CA VAL A 15 29.31 14.14 -28.40
C VAL A 15 27.95 13.56 -28.75
N VAL A 16 27.55 12.52 -28.00
CA VAL A 16 26.17 12.07 -28.01
C VAL A 16 25.39 13.26 -27.51
N GLY A 17 24.72 13.94 -28.44
CA GLY A 17 23.85 15.07 -28.12
C GLY A 17 22.83 14.59 -27.11
N LEU A 18 23.02 15.00 -25.85
CA LEU A 18 21.96 15.11 -24.85
C LEU A 18 21.03 16.24 -25.31
N SER A 19 20.35 16.02 -26.44
CA SER A 19 19.24 16.87 -26.86
C SER A 19 18.02 16.45 -26.05
N ALA A 20 17.54 17.40 -25.23
CA ALA A 20 16.26 17.40 -24.53
C ALA A 20 16.17 16.58 -23.24
N CYS A 21 16.92 16.96 -22.21
CA CYS A 21 16.38 16.94 -20.85
C CYS A 21 15.31 18.04 -20.74
N GLY A 22 14.14 17.82 -21.35
CA GLY A 22 12.95 18.58 -20.99
C GLY A 22 12.65 18.27 -19.53
N THR A 23 12.79 19.26 -18.65
CA THR A 23 12.40 19.16 -17.23
C THR A 23 10.88 19.23 -17.11
N SER A 24 10.19 18.35 -17.85
CA SER A 24 8.79 18.04 -17.60
C SER A 24 8.77 17.22 -16.32
N THR A 25 8.97 17.85 -15.16
CA THR A 25 8.54 17.27 -13.89
C THR A 25 7.12 16.79 -14.12
N PRO A 26 6.82 15.48 -13.98
CA PRO A 26 5.45 15.01 -14.09
C PRO A 26 4.67 15.69 -12.97
N THR A 27 3.96 16.77 -13.29
CA THR A 27 3.02 17.40 -12.36
C THR A 27 1.77 16.55 -12.38
N ALA A 28 1.84 15.39 -11.72
CA ALA A 28 0.65 14.66 -11.37
C ALA A 28 -0.12 15.46 -10.32
N SER A 29 -1.44 15.49 -10.48
CA SER A 29 -2.33 16.06 -9.49
C SER A 29 -2.68 15.00 -8.44
N PRO A 30 -3.01 15.41 -7.20
CA PRO A 30 -3.56 14.49 -6.21
C PRO A 30 -4.69 13.64 -6.79
N VAL A 31 -4.69 12.35 -6.48
CA VAL A 31 -5.75 11.44 -6.92
C VAL A 31 -6.98 11.68 -6.03
N PRO A 32 -8.11 12.14 -6.58
CA PRO A 32 -9.28 12.47 -5.77
C PRO A 32 -9.84 11.23 -5.08
N ALA A 33 -10.61 11.45 -4.02
CA ALA A 33 -11.37 10.39 -3.36
C ALA A 33 -12.23 9.62 -4.38
N ASP A 34 -12.34 8.30 -4.21
CA ASP A 34 -13.14 7.48 -5.11
C ASP A 34 -14.63 7.68 -4.82
N SER A 35 -15.34 8.34 -5.73
CA SER A 35 -16.77 8.62 -5.60
C SER A 35 -17.65 7.37 -5.68
N ASN A 36 -17.13 6.26 -6.20
CA ASN A 36 -17.84 4.98 -6.27
C ASN A 36 -17.47 4.03 -5.13
N CYS A 37 -16.56 4.44 -4.24
CA CYS A 37 -16.17 3.63 -3.10
C CYS A 37 -17.19 3.72 -1.96
N VAL A 38 -17.55 2.57 -1.41
CA VAL A 38 -18.37 2.45 -0.22
C VAL A 38 -17.48 2.11 0.97
N GLU A 39 -17.53 2.95 1.99
CA GLU A 39 -16.69 2.79 3.17
C GLU A 39 -17.13 1.60 4.03
N VAL A 40 -16.17 0.87 4.61
CA VAL A 40 -16.49 -0.19 5.57
C VAL A 40 -16.80 0.43 6.92
N ALA A 41 -18.06 0.30 7.35
CA ALA A 41 -18.51 0.78 8.65
C ALA A 41 -17.82 0.03 9.79
N LYS A 42 -17.58 0.74 10.90
CA LYS A 42 -17.11 0.13 12.15
C LYS A 42 -18.18 -0.86 12.64
N PRO A 43 -17.84 -2.11 12.95
CA PRO A 43 -18.80 -3.08 13.49
C PRO A 43 -19.14 -2.76 14.94
N SER A 44 -20.19 -3.41 15.45
CA SER A 44 -20.51 -3.40 16.89
C SER A 44 -19.35 -4.01 17.69
N ASP A 45 -19.03 -3.40 18.83
CA ASP A 45 -17.90 -3.78 19.67
C ASP A 45 -18.24 -3.74 21.18
N PRO A 46 -19.18 -4.60 21.63
CA PRO A 46 -19.65 -4.60 23.02
C PRO A 46 -18.56 -4.94 24.05
N HIS A 47 -17.52 -5.68 23.64
CA HIS A 47 -16.41 -6.07 24.53
C HIS A 47 -15.16 -5.19 24.34
N GLY A 48 -15.23 -4.14 23.51
CA GLY A 48 -14.13 -3.19 23.33
C GLY A 48 -12.87 -3.80 22.71
N LEU A 49 -13.02 -4.71 21.76
CA LEU A 49 -11.93 -5.39 21.04
C LEU A 49 -11.18 -4.47 20.08
N ILE A 50 -11.87 -3.50 19.45
CA ILE A 50 -11.26 -2.58 18.48
C ILE A 50 -10.41 -1.52 19.20
N GLY A 51 -10.58 -1.38 20.51
CA GLY A 51 -9.83 -0.47 21.36
C GLY A 51 -10.24 1.00 21.17
N ARG A 52 -9.68 1.87 22.02
CA ARG A 52 -9.88 3.32 21.94
C ARG A 52 -9.12 3.95 20.77
N ASP A 53 -8.04 3.31 20.35
CA ASP A 53 -7.15 3.86 19.34
C ASP A 53 -7.85 4.00 17.97
N GLY A 54 -9.05 3.40 17.81
CA GLY A 54 -10.01 3.80 16.78
C GLY A 54 -10.18 2.83 15.61
N TRP A 55 -11.12 3.18 14.73
CA TRP A 55 -11.32 2.49 13.45
C TRP A 55 -10.24 2.92 12.44
N PRO A 56 -9.73 2.05 11.54
CA PRO A 56 -8.70 2.44 10.58
C PRO A 56 -9.11 3.61 9.68
N TRP A 57 -8.12 4.24 9.03
CA TRP A 57 -8.30 5.34 8.07
C TRP A 57 -9.43 5.08 7.06
N PRO A 58 -10.16 6.12 6.62
CA PRO A 58 -11.15 5.96 5.57
C PRO A 58 -10.51 5.42 4.29
N ALA A 59 -11.00 4.29 3.78
CA ALA A 59 -10.46 3.62 2.61
C ALA A 59 -10.73 4.46 1.36
N CYS A 60 -11.91 5.06 1.23
CA CYS A 60 -12.32 5.73 -0.01
C CYS A 60 -11.53 7.01 -0.33
N ASN A 61 -10.94 7.64 0.69
CA ASN A 61 -10.14 8.85 0.52
C ASN A 61 -8.66 8.65 0.89
N ALA A 62 -8.20 7.42 1.15
CA ALA A 62 -6.81 7.20 1.54
C ALA A 62 -5.86 7.80 0.48
N LEU A 63 -4.90 8.59 0.95
CA LEU A 63 -3.88 9.32 0.18
C LEU A 63 -4.41 10.38 -0.80
N SER A 64 -5.68 10.79 -0.71
CA SER A 64 -6.22 11.82 -1.61
C SER A 64 -5.66 13.22 -1.33
N ASP A 65 -5.07 13.42 -0.15
CA ASP A 65 -4.39 14.63 0.29
C ASP A 65 -2.94 14.75 -0.19
N VAL A 66 -2.39 13.70 -0.82
CA VAL A 66 -0.97 13.62 -1.13
C VAL A 66 -0.70 14.13 -2.55
N THR A 67 0.10 15.18 -2.66
CA THR A 67 0.69 15.62 -3.93
C THR A 67 1.70 14.57 -4.42
N PRO A 68 1.49 13.96 -5.60
CA PRO A 68 2.39 12.93 -6.10
C PRO A 68 3.70 13.54 -6.61
N GLY A 69 4.80 12.82 -6.37
CA GLY A 69 6.12 13.06 -6.99
C GLY A 69 6.43 12.10 -8.14
N VAL A 70 5.42 11.38 -8.61
CA VAL A 70 5.48 10.39 -9.71
C VAL A 70 4.51 10.80 -10.81
N ASP A 71 4.56 10.15 -11.97
CA ASP A 71 3.59 10.40 -13.04
C ASP A 71 2.15 10.00 -12.63
N GLN A 72 1.17 10.55 -13.36
CA GLN A 72 -0.24 10.41 -13.01
C GLN A 72 -0.71 8.95 -13.01
N LYS A 73 -0.23 8.12 -13.94
CA LYS A 73 -0.61 6.71 -14.02
C LYS A 73 -0.08 5.97 -12.80
N ARG A 74 1.20 6.16 -12.47
CA ARG A 74 1.80 5.54 -11.29
C ARG A 74 1.13 6.01 -9.99
N ALA A 75 0.78 7.28 -9.90
CA ALA A 75 0.04 7.84 -8.76
C ALA A 75 -1.31 7.12 -8.57
N GLN A 76 -2.06 6.90 -9.65
CA GLN A 76 -3.34 6.19 -9.62
C GLN A 76 -3.18 4.73 -9.15
N GLU A 77 -2.16 4.03 -9.63
CA GLU A 77 -1.88 2.64 -9.21
C GLU A 77 -1.55 2.55 -7.71
N ILE A 78 -0.67 3.42 -7.20
CA ILE A 78 -0.28 3.44 -5.78
C ILE A 78 -1.48 3.77 -4.89
N VAL A 79 -2.29 4.76 -5.28
CA VAL A 79 -3.48 5.15 -4.52
C VAL A 79 -4.52 4.02 -4.55
N TYR A 80 -4.74 3.38 -5.69
CA TYR A 80 -5.63 2.22 -5.78
C TYR A 80 -5.20 1.10 -4.83
N ASP A 81 -3.92 0.72 -4.84
CA ASP A 81 -3.36 -0.29 -3.94
C ASP A 81 -3.55 0.08 -2.47
N ALA A 82 -3.20 1.31 -2.09
CA ALA A 82 -3.36 1.80 -0.73
C ALA A 82 -4.82 1.73 -0.24
N ARG A 83 -5.78 2.16 -1.07
CA ARG A 83 -7.21 2.10 -0.73
C ARG A 83 -7.69 0.66 -0.58
N ALA A 84 -7.26 -0.24 -1.46
CA ALA A 84 -7.58 -1.66 -1.40
C ALA A 84 -7.02 -2.33 -0.13
N ARG A 85 -5.78 -2.02 0.26
CA ARG A 85 -5.18 -2.50 1.52
C ARG A 85 -5.96 -2.04 2.75
N VAL A 86 -6.38 -0.77 2.78
CA VAL A 86 -7.18 -0.24 3.90
C VAL A 86 -8.53 -0.95 3.97
N PHE A 87 -9.18 -1.16 2.83
CA PHE A 87 -10.44 -1.91 2.76
C PHE A 87 -10.29 -3.34 3.26
N ALA A 88 -9.24 -4.05 2.84
CA ALA A 88 -8.93 -5.40 3.29
C ALA A 88 -8.65 -5.46 4.79
N ALA A 89 -7.87 -4.51 5.32
CA ALA A 89 -7.59 -4.41 6.75
C ALA A 89 -8.86 -4.16 7.57
N LYS A 90 -9.75 -3.27 7.12
CA LYS A 90 -11.06 -3.04 7.78
C LYS A 90 -11.91 -4.30 7.81
N ARG A 91 -11.98 -5.04 6.70
CA ARG A 91 -12.68 -6.34 6.67
C ARG A 91 -12.08 -7.35 7.64
N ALA A 92 -10.76 -7.47 7.68
CA ALA A 92 -10.07 -8.37 8.59
C ALA A 92 -10.36 -8.02 10.06
N ILE A 93 -10.33 -6.73 10.42
CA ILE A 93 -10.67 -6.27 11.77
C ILE A 93 -12.14 -6.54 12.08
N SER A 94 -13.07 -6.33 11.14
CA SER A 94 -14.48 -6.67 11.36
C SER A 94 -14.69 -8.16 11.65
N LEU A 95 -13.99 -9.04 10.93
CA LEU A 95 -14.05 -10.48 11.19
C LEU A 95 -13.48 -10.83 12.56
N LEU A 96 -12.31 -10.27 12.91
CA LEU A 96 -11.70 -10.47 14.23
C LEU A 96 -12.60 -9.97 15.36
N ALA A 97 -13.16 -8.77 15.22
CA ALA A 97 -14.08 -8.21 16.21
C ALA A 97 -15.34 -9.06 16.34
N SER A 98 -15.94 -9.51 15.24
CA SER A 98 -17.12 -10.37 15.27
C SER A 98 -16.84 -11.70 15.98
N GLN A 99 -15.72 -12.36 15.63
CA GLN A 99 -15.33 -13.63 16.24
C GLN A 99 -15.02 -13.48 17.73
N GLY A 100 -14.22 -12.48 18.09
CA GLY A 100 -13.88 -12.20 19.47
C GLY A 100 -15.11 -11.84 20.32
N ASN A 101 -16.05 -11.06 19.78
CA ASN A 101 -17.26 -10.68 20.49
C ASN A 101 -18.17 -11.89 20.72
N GLN A 102 -18.31 -12.77 19.73
CA GLN A 102 -19.07 -14.00 19.87
C GLN A 102 -18.47 -14.92 20.94
N LEU A 103 -17.15 -15.11 20.92
CA LEU A 103 -16.46 -15.94 21.90
C LEU A 103 -16.52 -15.33 23.31
N ALA A 104 -16.29 -14.02 23.44
CA ALA A 104 -16.36 -13.33 24.73
C ALA A 104 -17.78 -13.37 25.34
N GLY A 105 -18.82 -13.50 24.52
CA GLY A 105 -20.20 -13.63 24.98
C GLY A 105 -20.58 -15.02 25.51
N ILE A 106 -19.79 -16.07 25.24
CA ILE A 106 -20.10 -17.44 25.66
C ILE A 106 -19.13 -18.01 26.71
N VAL A 107 -17.99 -17.34 26.95
CA VAL A 107 -16.98 -17.77 27.92
C VAL A 107 -17.17 -17.03 29.25
N THR A 108 -17.17 -17.77 30.37
CA THR A 108 -17.39 -17.22 31.71
C THR A 108 -16.31 -16.23 32.15
N ASP A 109 -15.03 -16.49 31.83
CA ASP A 109 -13.93 -15.53 31.96
C ASP A 109 -13.33 -15.25 30.58
N SER A 110 -13.77 -14.15 29.98
CA SER A 110 -13.37 -13.75 28.63
C SER A 110 -12.13 -12.85 28.59
N THR A 111 -11.47 -12.59 29.73
CA THR A 111 -10.35 -11.63 29.82
C THR A 111 -9.22 -11.97 28.84
N ALA A 112 -8.80 -13.24 28.80
CA ALA A 112 -7.74 -13.69 27.89
C ALA A 112 -8.18 -13.64 26.42
N THR A 113 -9.43 -14.01 26.12
CA THR A 113 -10.00 -13.93 24.76
C THR A 113 -10.03 -12.49 24.26
N VAL A 114 -10.52 -11.56 25.09
CA VAL A 114 -10.58 -10.14 24.77
C VAL A 114 -9.17 -9.59 24.52
N ALA A 115 -8.18 -9.99 25.34
CA ALA A 115 -6.80 -9.57 25.17
C ALA A 115 -6.18 -10.08 23.85
N ASP A 116 -6.36 -11.37 23.52
CA ASP A 116 -5.84 -11.96 22.28
C ASP A 116 -6.41 -11.27 21.03
N TYR A 117 -7.74 -11.14 20.95
CA TYR A 117 -8.37 -10.51 19.78
C TYR A 117 -8.03 -9.03 19.67
N ARG A 118 -7.92 -8.31 20.79
CA ARG A 118 -7.45 -6.92 20.79
C ARG A 118 -6.01 -6.83 20.26
N GLY A 119 -5.13 -7.75 20.67
CA GLY A 119 -3.76 -7.86 20.16
C GLY A 119 -3.72 -8.05 18.64
N ARG A 120 -4.46 -9.04 18.12
CA ARG A 120 -4.53 -9.34 16.69
C ARG A 120 -5.11 -8.19 15.85
N ILE A 121 -6.09 -7.46 16.40
CA ILE A 121 -6.64 -6.25 15.79
C ILE A 121 -5.57 -5.16 15.77
N SER A 122 -4.87 -4.93 16.88
CA SER A 122 -3.77 -3.96 16.97
C SER A 122 -2.65 -4.25 15.97
N ASP A 123 -2.25 -5.51 15.83
CA ASP A 123 -1.23 -5.93 14.85
C ASP A 123 -1.68 -5.64 13.42
N THR A 124 -2.94 -5.94 13.11
CA THR A 124 -3.51 -5.66 11.78
C THR A 124 -3.51 -4.16 11.49
N ARG A 125 -3.80 -3.33 12.51
CA ARG A 125 -3.74 -1.88 12.41
C ARG A 125 -2.32 -1.35 12.23
N GLY A 126 -1.36 -1.88 12.99
CA GLY A 126 0.05 -1.52 12.86
C GLY A 126 0.59 -1.82 11.45
N ARG A 127 0.24 -2.99 10.90
CA ARG A 127 0.61 -3.36 9.53
C ARG A 127 0.04 -2.40 8.49
N ILE A 128 -1.26 -2.07 8.54
CA ILE A 128 -1.85 -1.15 7.56
C ILE A 128 -1.33 0.29 7.73
N ALA A 129 -0.97 0.71 8.95
CA ALA A 129 -0.30 1.99 9.16
C ALA A 129 1.04 2.06 8.41
N GLN A 130 1.85 0.99 8.54
CA GLN A 130 3.14 0.89 7.85
C GLN A 130 2.96 0.83 6.34
N ASP A 131 2.00 0.06 5.84
CA ASP A 131 1.69 -0.04 4.41
C ASP A 131 1.28 1.33 3.83
N LEU A 132 0.44 2.09 4.53
CA LEU A 132 0.05 3.45 4.11
C LEU A 132 1.24 4.41 4.10
N MET A 133 2.13 4.32 5.09
CA MET A 133 3.37 5.11 5.10
C MET A 133 4.26 4.76 3.91
N ASN A 134 4.42 3.47 3.61
CA ASN A 134 5.19 3.00 2.46
C ASN A 134 4.57 3.50 1.14
N SER A 135 3.25 3.42 0.99
CA SER A 135 2.54 3.94 -0.19
C SER A 135 2.64 5.46 -0.30
N ARG A 136 2.59 6.21 0.82
CA ARG A 136 2.80 7.66 0.82
C ARG A 136 4.21 8.04 0.35
N LEU A 137 5.23 7.31 0.80
CA LEU A 137 6.62 7.50 0.36
C LEU A 137 6.79 7.17 -1.13
N ALA A 138 6.22 6.05 -1.59
CA ALA A 138 6.22 5.67 -2.99
C ALA A 138 5.51 6.72 -3.87
N LEU A 139 4.37 7.24 -3.41
CA LEU A 139 3.60 8.28 -4.11
C LEU A 139 4.37 9.59 -4.22
N ARG A 140 5.23 9.91 -3.25
CA ARG A 140 6.15 11.05 -3.26
C ARG A 140 7.41 10.83 -4.11
N GLY A 141 7.55 9.67 -4.76
CA GLY A 141 8.70 9.34 -5.60
C GLY A 141 9.89 8.72 -4.84
N THR A 142 9.74 8.40 -3.57
CA THR A 142 10.80 7.79 -2.73
C THR A 142 10.34 6.45 -2.15
N PRO A 143 10.04 5.44 -2.99
CA PRO A 143 9.55 4.16 -2.50
C PRO A 143 10.59 3.48 -1.59
N PRO A 144 10.17 2.92 -0.44
CA PRO A 144 11.08 2.13 0.38
C PRO A 144 11.56 0.87 -0.38
N GLN A 145 12.69 0.32 0.04
CA GLN A 145 13.24 -0.89 -0.56
C GLN A 145 12.21 -2.04 -0.49
N GLY A 146 11.99 -2.72 -1.61
CA GLY A 146 11.02 -3.81 -1.71
C GLY A 146 9.56 -3.37 -1.79
N PHE A 147 9.27 -2.07 -1.96
CA PHE A 147 7.91 -1.61 -2.22
C PHE A 147 7.34 -2.24 -3.50
N ALA A 148 6.20 -2.91 -3.36
CA ALA A 148 5.46 -3.51 -4.46
C ALA A 148 3.97 -3.27 -4.28
N LEU A 149 3.27 -3.08 -5.40
CA LEU A 149 1.81 -3.05 -5.41
C LEU A 149 1.29 -4.48 -5.24
N ALA A 150 0.30 -4.67 -4.38
CA ALA A 150 -0.38 -5.95 -4.19
C ALA A 150 -1.73 -5.99 -4.93
N TYR A 151 -2.35 -4.82 -5.17
CA TYR A 151 -3.60 -4.68 -5.91
C TYR A 151 -3.39 -3.80 -7.13
N VAL A 152 -3.86 -4.28 -8.28
CA VAL A 152 -3.81 -3.57 -9.55
C VAL A 152 -5.18 -3.61 -10.23
N LYS A 153 -5.51 -2.56 -10.99
CA LYS A 153 -6.81 -2.43 -11.66
C LYS A 153 -6.73 -3.11 -13.04
N GLY A 154 -7.38 -4.27 -13.20
CA GLY A 154 -7.52 -4.96 -14.48
C GLY A 154 -6.62 -6.20 -14.67
N GLU A 155 -7.20 -7.22 -15.30
CA GLU A 155 -6.67 -8.52 -15.77
C GLU A 155 -6.21 -9.58 -14.75
N THR A 156 -5.75 -9.22 -13.57
CA THR A 156 -5.53 -10.20 -12.49
C THR A 156 -6.43 -9.89 -11.32
N VAL A 157 -7.44 -10.74 -11.10
CA VAL A 157 -8.30 -10.67 -9.91
C VAL A 157 -7.45 -11.02 -8.69
N HIS A 158 -6.68 -10.07 -8.18
CA HIS A 158 -6.24 -10.12 -6.80
C HIS A 158 -7.44 -9.68 -5.96
N SER A 159 -8.33 -10.65 -5.69
CA SER A 159 -9.43 -10.46 -4.74
C SER A 159 -8.86 -9.84 -3.45
N ALA A 160 -9.65 -9.01 -2.78
CA ALA A 160 -9.30 -8.20 -1.60
C ALA A 160 -8.87 -8.99 -0.33
N SER A 161 -8.13 -10.09 -0.49
CA SER A 161 -7.66 -11.03 0.50
C SER A 161 -6.22 -11.49 0.18
N PRO A 162 -5.17 -10.74 0.55
CA PRO A 162 -3.79 -11.16 0.35
C PRO A 162 -3.41 -12.36 1.24
N ILE A 163 -4.20 -12.63 2.29
CA ILE A 163 -3.96 -13.71 3.25
C ILE A 163 -4.16 -15.11 2.66
N TRP A 164 -4.74 -15.24 1.46
CA TRP A 164 -5.04 -16.54 0.85
C TRP A 164 -4.31 -16.82 -0.47
N THR A 165 -3.44 -15.94 -0.95
CA THR A 165 -2.50 -16.31 -2.01
C THR A 165 -1.32 -17.02 -1.35
N GLY A 166 -1.43 -18.34 -1.21
CA GLY A 166 -0.37 -19.20 -0.70
C GLY A 166 0.96 -18.96 -1.40
N GLY A 167 1.80 -18.16 -0.76
CA GLY A 167 3.21 -17.97 -1.07
C GLY A 167 3.95 -18.16 0.23
N GLY A 168 4.22 -19.41 0.56
CA GLY A 168 4.95 -19.78 1.77
C GLY A 168 6.31 -19.10 1.80
N ARG A 169 6.67 -18.61 2.99
CA ARG A 169 7.95 -18.92 3.61
C ARG A 169 7.66 -19.26 5.07
#